data_AF-A0A2H9P3V2-F1
#
_entry.id   AF-A0A2H9P3V2-F1
#
_cell.length_a   1.000
_cell.length_b   1.000
_cell.length_c   1.000
_cell.angle_alpha   90.00
_cell.angle_beta   90.00
_cell.angle_gamma   90.00
#
_symmetry.space_group_name_H-M   'P 1'
#
loop_
_entity.id
_entity.type
_entity.pdbx_description
1 polymer ?
#
loop_
_entity_poly.entity_id
_entity_poly.type
_entity_poly.pdbx_seq_one_letter_code
_entity_poly.pdbx_strand_id
1 'polypeptide(L)'
;GLAANPRLLGLQSTSYMILAGIIAIGIAILFSIIFENTVLLFGLFLIPGIMFAFPTLRLKAVASERKSQIEDELAFFAAYCGIMQSVGRSLYNSLLEILGSGIFKMLERESKMIQRNVRIFAMDELSAINNLAQNHPNSTFRNFLLGYVSIHKSGGSLARYLENKGEEFFSSMRFRMSQYSSQAATIGEAMLIMLNVLPVLLISSSFMMPASSVQMITNASFVLVPFIAIIIILVTNHSQPKIRDEVPIIKYSIFVAAITASVGVIIELESWQILVLSVFAGSLVNSIMTFKKFREIALVESSLPDFLRDITEYVKIGASIPNSIVRIAKERRYNDYFDSLISDVSSKIVFG
;
A
#
# COMPACT_ATOMS: atom_id res chain seq x y z
N GLY A 1 8.48 -12.29 14.44
CA GLY A 1 9.41 -11.74 13.44
C GLY A 1 10.80 -12.19 13.78
N LEU A 2 11.26 -13.29 13.16
CA LEU A 2 12.61 -13.79 13.34
C LEU A 2 13.57 -12.86 12.58
N ALA A 3 14.70 -12.52 13.22
CA ALA A 3 15.82 -11.92 12.50
C ALA A 3 16.24 -12.91 11.40
N ALA A 4 16.06 -12.53 10.14
CA ALA A 4 16.48 -13.36 9.02
C ALA A 4 18.01 -13.54 9.10
N ASN A 5 18.47 -14.79 9.09
CA ASN A 5 19.89 -15.12 9.19
C ASN A 5 20.65 -14.43 8.03
N PRO A 6 21.68 -13.59 8.31
CA PRO A 6 22.38 -12.82 7.29
C PRO A 6 23.02 -13.70 6.20
N ARG A 7 23.38 -14.95 6.51
CA ARG A 7 23.90 -15.90 5.51
C ARG A 7 22.84 -16.39 4.53
N LEU A 8 21.62 -16.65 5.01
CA LEU A 8 20.48 -17.05 4.16
C LEU A 8 20.06 -15.91 3.23
N LEU A 9 20.13 -14.67 3.71
CA LEU A 9 19.86 -13.47 2.90
C LEU A 9 20.89 -13.26 1.79
N GLY A 10 22.17 -13.48 2.10
CA GLY A 10 23.24 -13.44 1.09
C GLY A 10 23.03 -14.49 -0.01
N LEU A 11 22.71 -15.72 0.37
CA LEU A 11 22.40 -16.80 -0.58
C LEU A 11 21.16 -16.52 -1.43
N GLN A 12 20.10 -15.96 -0.84
CA GLN A 12 18.92 -15.56 -1.59
C GLN A 12 19.24 -14.44 -2.59
N SER A 13 20.01 -13.43 -2.18
CA SER A 13 20.44 -12.32 -3.03
C SER A 13 21.27 -12.77 -4.22
N THR A 14 22.24 -13.65 -4.00
CA THR A 14 23.06 -14.19 -5.09
C THR A 14 22.23 -15.08 -6.02
N SER A 15 21.31 -15.90 -5.49
CA SER A 15 20.43 -16.74 -6.32
C SER A 15 19.49 -15.93 -7.22
N TYR A 16 18.87 -14.87 -6.70
CA TYR A 16 18.00 -13.99 -7.48
C TYR A 16 18.79 -13.19 -8.52
N MET A 17 20.00 -12.74 -8.20
CA MET A 17 20.89 -12.07 -9.14
C MET A 17 21.23 -12.98 -10.34
N ILE A 18 21.57 -14.25 -10.08
CA ILE A 18 21.94 -15.20 -11.14
C ILE A 18 20.74 -15.52 -12.03
N LEU A 19 19.58 -15.84 -11.44
CA LEU A 19 18.35 -16.13 -12.19
C LEU A 19 17.91 -14.93 -13.03
N ALA A 20 17.91 -13.73 -12.45
CA ALA A 20 17.58 -12.52 -13.17
C ALA A 20 18.59 -12.19 -14.27
N GLY A 21 19.87 -12.50 -14.06
CA GLY A 21 20.92 -12.40 -15.08
C GLY A 21 20.64 -13.28 -16.29
N ILE A 22 20.28 -14.54 -16.07
CA ILE A 22 19.95 -15.48 -17.16
C ILE A 22 18.71 -15.02 -17.93
N ILE A 23 17.66 -14.60 -17.23
CA ILE A 23 16.42 -14.10 -17.84
C ILE A 23 16.68 -12.80 -18.61
N ALA A 24 17.43 -11.87 -18.02
CA ALA A 24 17.84 -10.64 -18.68
C ALA A 24 18.59 -10.96 -19.97
N ILE A 25 19.65 -11.78 -19.93
CA ILE A 25 20.41 -12.15 -21.13
C ILE A 25 19.49 -12.72 -22.23
N GLY A 26 18.56 -13.61 -21.89
CA GLY A 26 17.60 -14.14 -22.87
C GLY A 26 16.68 -13.08 -23.48
N ILE A 27 16.15 -12.17 -22.66
CA ILE A 27 15.32 -11.04 -23.13
C ILE A 27 16.16 -10.08 -23.97
N ALA A 28 17.42 -9.82 -23.61
CA ALA A 28 18.36 -8.97 -24.34
C ALA A 28 18.60 -9.50 -25.75
N ILE A 29 18.83 -10.81 -25.87
CA ILE A 29 19.06 -11.46 -27.16
C ILE A 29 17.81 -11.37 -28.03
N LEU A 30 16.62 -11.67 -27.49
CA LEU A 30 15.36 -11.53 -28.20
C LEU A 30 15.10 -10.09 -28.65
N PHE A 31 15.33 -9.11 -27.77
CA PHE A 31 15.18 -7.69 -28.10
C PHE A 31 16.19 -7.25 -29.17
N SER A 32 17.45 -7.70 -29.09
CA SER A 32 18.47 -7.35 -30.08
C SER A 32 18.14 -7.89 -31.46
N ILE A 33 17.50 -9.05 -31.56
CA ILE A 33 17.08 -9.66 -32.84
C ILE A 33 15.86 -8.92 -33.41
N ILE A 34 14.93 -8.47 -32.57
CA ILE A 34 13.66 -7.87 -33.03
C ILE A 34 13.80 -6.37 -33.35
N PHE A 35 14.67 -5.64 -32.63
CA PHE A 35 14.72 -4.19 -32.68
C PHE A 35 15.98 -3.61 -33.33
N GLU A 36 16.95 -4.46 -33.73
CA GLU A 36 18.24 -4.07 -34.34
C GLU A 36 18.99 -2.94 -33.59
N ASN A 37 18.67 -2.74 -32.30
CA ASN A 37 19.16 -1.62 -31.50
C ASN A 37 19.87 -2.13 -30.24
N THR A 38 21.19 -1.94 -30.21
CA THR A 38 22.08 -2.40 -29.15
C THR A 38 22.01 -1.55 -27.88
N VAL A 39 21.42 -0.35 -27.91
CA VAL A 39 21.36 0.55 -26.73
C VAL A 39 20.42 0.03 -25.64
N LEU A 40 19.37 -0.70 -26.02
CA LEU A 40 18.43 -1.32 -25.07
C LEU A 40 19.07 -2.43 -24.21
N LEU A 41 20.24 -2.95 -24.61
CA LEU A 41 21.01 -3.94 -23.84
C LEU A 41 21.53 -3.36 -22.52
N PHE A 42 21.89 -2.08 -22.47
CA PHE A 42 22.45 -1.45 -21.27
C PHE A 42 21.45 -1.35 -20.12
N GLY A 43 20.17 -1.11 -20.41
CA GLY A 43 19.11 -1.08 -19.40
C GLY A 43 18.87 -2.44 -18.74
N LEU A 44 19.12 -3.52 -19.49
CA LEU A 44 18.91 -4.88 -19.02
C LEU A 44 19.99 -5.37 -18.04
N PHE A 45 21.21 -4.81 -18.13
CA PHE A 45 22.30 -5.06 -17.17
C PHE A 45 22.04 -4.44 -15.79
N LEU A 46 21.08 -3.51 -15.66
CA LEU A 46 20.68 -2.99 -14.36
C LEU A 46 19.82 -4.01 -13.57
N ILE A 47 19.15 -4.93 -14.25
CA ILE A 47 18.23 -5.91 -13.64
C ILE A 47 18.95 -6.84 -12.63
N PRO A 48 20.11 -7.44 -12.95
CA PRO A 48 20.85 -8.24 -11.98
C PRO A 48 21.34 -7.44 -10.78
N GLY A 49 21.77 -6.19 -10.99
CA GLY A 49 22.19 -5.29 -9.92
C GLY A 49 21.06 -4.96 -8.94
N ILE A 50 19.87 -4.67 -9.46
CA ILE A 50 18.67 -4.44 -8.65
C ILE A 50 18.27 -5.72 -7.90
N MET A 51 18.35 -6.89 -8.55
CA MET A 51 18.00 -8.18 -7.95
C MET A 51 18.98 -8.64 -6.87
N PHE A 52 20.26 -8.28 -6.98
CA PHE A 52 21.25 -8.46 -5.92
C PHE A 52 20.90 -7.60 -4.69
N ALA A 53 20.55 -6.33 -4.92
CA ALA A 53 20.13 -5.43 -3.84
C ALA A 53 18.76 -5.79 -3.24
N PHE A 54 17.92 -6.56 -3.95
CA PHE A 54 16.53 -6.81 -3.58
C PHE A 54 16.34 -7.38 -2.16
N PRO A 55 17.07 -8.39 -1.67
CA PRO A 55 16.83 -8.92 -0.32
C PRO A 55 17.27 -7.98 0.80
N THR A 56 18.34 -7.20 0.59
CA THR A 56 18.79 -6.21 1.59
C THR A 56 17.85 -5.01 1.62
N LEU A 57 17.37 -4.57 0.45
CA LEU A 57 16.30 -3.58 0.32
C LEU A 57 15.00 -4.09 0.97
N ARG A 58 14.65 -5.36 0.81
CA ARG A 58 13.47 -5.97 1.44
C ARG A 58 13.55 -5.95 2.97
N LEU A 59 14.70 -6.23 3.57
CA LEU A 59 14.86 -6.14 5.02
C LEU A 59 14.72 -4.71 5.53
N LYS A 60 15.39 -3.76 4.86
CA LYS A 60 15.26 -2.34 5.18
C LYS A 60 13.82 -1.88 5.00
N ALA A 61 13.14 -2.35 3.95
CA ALA A 61 11.73 -2.11 3.70
C ALA A 61 10.86 -2.69 4.81
N VAL A 62 11.07 -3.94 5.26
CA VAL A 62 10.29 -4.57 6.36
C VAL A 62 10.53 -3.86 7.70
N ALA A 63 11.77 -3.43 7.98
CA ALA A 63 12.07 -2.65 9.19
C ALA A 63 11.43 -1.26 9.14
N SER A 64 11.52 -0.59 7.99
CA SER A 64 10.84 0.69 7.72
C SER A 64 9.32 0.51 7.80
N GLU A 65 8.81 -0.61 7.32
CA GLU A 65 7.41 -1.00 7.31
C GLU A 65 6.87 -1.18 8.72
N ARG A 66 7.59 -1.90 9.61
CA ARG A 66 7.23 -1.96 11.05
C ARG A 66 7.25 -0.59 11.72
N LYS A 67 8.17 0.29 11.31
CA LYS A 67 8.22 1.66 11.84
C LYS A 67 7.05 2.49 11.35
N SER A 68 6.68 2.41 10.07
CA SER A 68 5.72 3.32 9.44
C SER A 68 4.27 2.84 9.52
N GLN A 69 4.00 1.54 9.32
CA GLN A 69 2.61 1.05 9.20
C GLN A 69 1.86 0.98 10.52
N ILE A 70 2.56 0.91 11.66
CA ILE A 70 1.88 0.88 12.94
C ILE A 70 1.10 2.18 13.17
N GLU A 71 1.62 3.32 12.70
CA GLU A 71 1.04 4.64 12.89
C GLU A 71 -0.31 4.82 12.20
N ASP A 72 -0.55 4.09 11.12
CA ASP A 72 -1.82 4.10 10.39
C ASP A 72 -2.92 3.37 11.16
N GLU A 73 -2.55 2.42 12.03
CA GLU A 73 -3.47 1.70 12.90
C GLU A 73 -3.70 2.40 14.26
N LEU A 74 -2.72 3.19 14.72
CA LEU A 74 -2.71 3.74 16.08
C LEU A 74 -3.92 4.60 16.41
N ALA A 75 -4.40 5.44 15.48
CA ALA A 75 -5.52 6.34 15.75
C ALA A 75 -6.79 5.55 16.11
N PHE A 76 -7.15 4.59 15.25
CA PHE A 76 -8.30 3.72 15.44
C PHE A 76 -8.13 2.81 16.66
N PHE A 77 -6.93 2.27 16.88
CA PHE A 77 -6.67 1.40 18.02
C PHE A 77 -6.69 2.14 19.36
N ALA A 78 -6.15 3.36 19.43
CA ALA A 78 -6.18 4.17 20.64
C ALA A 78 -7.62 4.55 21.02
N ALA A 79 -8.44 4.92 20.04
CA ALA A 79 -9.87 5.17 20.26
C ALA A 79 -10.62 3.92 20.73
N TYR A 80 -10.37 2.77 20.10
CA TYR A 80 -10.89 1.48 20.56
C TYR A 80 -10.50 1.19 22.02
N CYS A 81 -9.23 1.39 22.36
CA CYS A 81 -8.74 1.18 23.72
C CYS A 81 -9.38 2.17 24.72
N GLY A 82 -9.60 3.43 24.34
CA GLY A 82 -10.28 4.40 25.20
C GLY A 82 -11.72 4.00 25.54
N ILE A 83 -12.45 3.48 24.54
CA ILE A 83 -13.80 2.94 24.73
C ILE A 83 -13.75 1.70 25.64
N MET A 84 -12.87 0.74 25.36
CA MET A 84 -12.74 -0.48 26.15
C MET A 84 -12.32 -0.19 27.59
N GLN A 85 -11.41 0.76 27.80
CA GLN A 85 -10.97 1.19 29.11
C GLN A 85 -12.10 1.84 29.92
N SER A 86 -13.02 2.55 29.25
CA SER A 86 -14.22 3.12 29.87
C SER A 86 -15.19 2.03 30.38
N VAL A 87 -15.18 0.84 29.77
CA VAL A 87 -15.95 -0.34 30.20
C VAL A 87 -15.13 -1.25 31.13
N GLY A 88 -13.95 -0.78 31.60
CA GLY A 88 -13.11 -1.49 32.58
C GLY A 88 -12.18 -2.54 31.97
N ARG A 89 -12.01 -2.60 30.65
CA ARG A 89 -11.05 -3.49 29.97
C ARG A 89 -9.68 -2.80 29.87
N SER A 90 -8.63 -3.44 30.38
CA SER A 90 -7.26 -2.90 30.30
C SER A 90 -6.73 -2.86 28.86
N LEU A 91 -5.70 -2.05 28.62
CA LEU A 91 -4.97 -2.04 27.34
C LEU A 91 -4.46 -3.44 26.93
N TYR A 92 -4.03 -4.25 27.90
CA TYR A 92 -3.62 -5.63 27.66
C TYR A 92 -4.75 -6.47 27.08
N ASN A 93 -5.96 -6.39 27.66
CA ASN A 93 -7.13 -7.10 27.16
C ASN A 93 -7.49 -6.66 25.74
N SER A 94 -7.49 -5.34 25.48
CA SER A 94 -7.73 -4.79 24.14
C SER A 94 -6.70 -5.28 23.11
N LEU A 95 -5.42 -5.40 23.50
CA LEU A 95 -4.36 -5.97 22.66
C LEU A 95 -4.59 -7.45 22.36
N LEU A 96 -5.14 -8.22 23.30
CA LEU A 96 -5.47 -9.63 23.08
C LEU A 96 -6.72 -9.80 22.21
N GLU A 97 -7.72 -8.94 22.36
CA GLU A 97 -8.99 -9.03 21.60
C GLU A 97 -8.79 -8.80 20.10
N ILE A 98 -7.78 -8.03 19.69
CA ILE A 98 -7.47 -7.83 18.27
C ILE A 98 -6.78 -9.03 17.62
N LEU A 99 -6.35 -10.04 18.39
CA LEU A 99 -5.66 -11.22 17.86
C LEU A 99 -6.57 -12.05 16.95
N GLY A 100 -6.14 -12.27 15.70
CA GLY A 100 -6.91 -13.03 14.71
C GLY A 100 -8.03 -12.23 14.03
N SER A 101 -8.27 -10.97 14.42
CA SER A 101 -9.31 -10.13 13.80
C SER A 101 -9.00 -9.73 12.36
N GLY A 102 -7.72 -9.66 11.99
CA GLY A 102 -7.28 -9.15 10.68
C GLY A 102 -7.45 -7.65 10.47
N ILE A 103 -8.06 -6.93 11.41
CA ILE A 103 -8.32 -5.48 11.35
C ILE A 103 -7.04 -4.70 11.61
N PHE A 104 -6.28 -5.08 12.64
CA PHE A 104 -5.05 -4.41 13.05
C PHE A 104 -3.83 -5.30 12.82
N LYS A 105 -3.50 -5.58 11.54
CA LYS A 105 -2.46 -6.55 11.16
C LYS A 105 -1.10 -6.30 11.81
N MET A 106 -0.68 -5.04 11.99
CA MET A 106 0.61 -4.68 12.58
C MET A 106 0.57 -4.74 14.10
N LEU A 107 -0.45 -4.15 14.73
CA LEU A 107 -0.62 -4.24 16.17
C LEU A 107 -0.87 -5.67 16.60
N GLU A 108 -1.53 -6.51 15.80
CA GLU A 108 -1.68 -7.94 16.05
C GLU A 108 -0.32 -8.64 16.20
N ARG A 109 0.65 -8.28 15.36
CA ARG A 109 2.02 -8.83 15.45
C ARG A 109 2.69 -8.43 16.76
N GLU A 110 2.49 -7.19 17.20
CA GLU A 110 3.06 -6.69 18.46
C GLU A 110 2.31 -7.26 19.69
N SER A 111 0.99 -7.41 19.61
CA SER A 111 0.14 -8.09 20.59
C SER A 111 0.53 -9.55 20.79
N LYS A 112 0.91 -10.27 19.72
CA LYS A 112 1.44 -11.65 19.84
C LYS A 112 2.72 -11.68 20.67
N MET A 113 3.57 -10.66 20.57
CA MET A 113 4.80 -10.57 21.39
C MET A 113 4.46 -10.32 22.86
N ILE A 114 3.47 -9.45 23.14
CA ILE A 114 2.97 -9.21 24.50
C ILE A 114 2.34 -10.48 25.08
N GLN A 115 1.46 -11.14 24.33
CA GLN A 115 0.82 -12.39 24.75
C GLN A 115 1.86 -13.46 25.08
N ARG A 116 2.88 -13.60 24.23
CA ARG A 116 4.01 -14.51 24.46
C ARG A 116 4.75 -14.17 25.76
N ASN A 117 5.04 -12.88 25.99
CA ASN A 117 5.75 -12.43 27.18
C ASN A 117 4.97 -12.71 28.47
N VAL A 118 3.66 -12.53 28.47
CA VAL A 118 2.83 -12.84 29.63
C VAL A 118 2.64 -14.35 29.80
N ARG A 119 2.26 -15.08 28.74
CA ARG A 119 1.90 -16.51 28.86
C ARG A 119 3.09 -17.46 28.98
N ILE A 120 4.20 -17.17 28.29
CA ILE A 120 5.36 -18.07 28.25
C ILE A 120 6.41 -17.63 29.28
N PHE A 121 6.70 -16.34 29.36
CA PHE A 121 7.72 -15.81 30.26
C PHE A 121 7.16 -15.36 31.62
N ALA A 122 5.87 -15.59 31.89
CA ALA A 122 5.19 -15.25 33.14
C ALA A 122 5.41 -13.79 33.59
N MET A 123 5.58 -12.87 32.64
CA MET A 123 5.72 -11.44 32.93
C MET A 123 4.36 -10.86 33.33
N ASP A 124 4.38 -9.95 34.30
CA ASP A 124 3.24 -9.07 34.59
C ASP A 124 2.82 -8.26 33.35
N GLU A 125 1.51 -7.96 33.21
CA GLU A 125 0.93 -7.32 32.03
C GLU A 125 1.57 -5.94 31.74
N LEU A 126 1.72 -5.10 32.77
CA LEU A 126 2.37 -3.80 32.65
C LEU A 126 3.84 -3.92 32.31
N SER A 127 4.51 -4.90 32.91
CA SER A 127 5.92 -5.21 32.65
C SER A 127 6.15 -5.68 31.22
N ALA A 128 5.24 -6.50 30.67
CA ALA A 128 5.27 -6.94 29.28
C ALA A 128 5.03 -5.77 28.29
N ILE A 129 4.08 -4.89 28.59
CA ILE A 129 3.84 -3.66 27.80
C ILE A 129 5.07 -2.75 27.84
N ASN A 130 5.64 -2.51 29.02
CA ASN A 130 6.83 -1.69 29.18
C ASN A 130 8.05 -2.28 28.45
N ASN A 131 8.25 -3.60 28.52
CA ASN A 131 9.31 -4.29 27.81
C ASN A 131 9.16 -4.16 26.28
N LEU A 132 7.95 -4.28 25.75
CA LEU A 132 7.71 -4.04 24.32
C LEU A 132 8.04 -2.59 23.96
N ALA A 133 7.56 -1.63 24.76
CA ALA A 133 7.75 -0.20 24.50
C ALA A 133 9.24 0.17 24.42
N GLN A 134 10.05 -0.29 25.37
CA GLN A 134 11.50 0.00 25.42
C GLN A 134 12.25 -0.52 24.19
N ASN A 135 11.80 -1.62 23.60
CA ASN A 135 12.46 -2.28 22.48
C ASN A 135 11.85 -1.95 21.11
N HIS A 136 10.79 -1.12 21.05
CA HIS A 136 10.08 -0.85 19.80
C HIS A 136 10.77 0.26 18.97
N PRO A 137 10.97 0.06 17.65
CA PRO A 137 11.65 1.03 16.78
C PRO A 137 10.80 2.28 16.46
N ASN A 138 9.46 2.18 16.51
CA ASN A 138 8.58 3.33 16.32
C ASN A 138 8.46 4.15 17.61
N SER A 139 8.83 5.43 17.57
CA SER A 139 8.80 6.36 18.69
C SER A 139 7.40 6.71 19.15
N THR A 140 6.45 6.85 18.22
CA THR A 140 5.05 7.21 18.48
C THR A 140 4.36 6.13 19.32
N PHE A 141 4.46 4.87 18.90
CA PHE A 141 3.94 3.71 19.62
C PHE A 141 4.67 3.48 20.95
N ARG A 142 6.00 3.65 20.98
CA ARG A 142 6.77 3.58 22.22
C ARG A 142 6.26 4.60 23.25
N ASN A 143 6.10 5.85 22.83
CA ASN A 143 5.64 6.93 23.72
C ASN A 143 4.20 6.70 24.19
N PHE A 144 3.35 6.13 23.34
CA PHE A 144 1.98 5.71 23.69
C PHE A 144 1.97 4.64 24.79
N LEU A 145 2.75 3.57 24.64
CA LEU A 145 2.81 2.52 25.65
C LEU A 145 3.49 2.98 26.95
N LEU A 146 4.59 3.73 26.85
CA LEU A 146 5.28 4.27 28.04
C LEU A 146 4.40 5.27 28.81
N GLY A 147 3.67 6.13 28.10
CA GLY A 147 2.73 7.05 28.71
C GLY A 147 1.60 6.32 29.43
N TYR A 148 1.05 5.26 28.83
CA TYR A 148 0.06 4.40 29.49
C TYR A 148 0.63 3.79 30.79
N VAL A 149 1.84 3.21 30.75
CA VAL A 149 2.51 2.63 31.93
C VAL A 149 2.74 3.70 33.01
N SER A 150 3.13 4.91 32.63
CA SER A 150 3.36 6.03 33.55
C SER A 150 2.07 6.47 34.26
N ILE A 151 0.98 6.66 33.51
CA ILE A 151 -0.33 7.03 34.07
C ILE A 151 -0.89 5.92 34.94
N HIS A 152 -0.68 4.65 34.57
CA HIS A 152 -1.10 3.52 35.39
C HIS A 152 -0.39 3.53 36.75
N LYS A 153 0.93 3.74 36.76
CA LYS A 153 1.73 3.79 38.00
C LYS A 153 1.39 4.98 38.89
N SER A 154 0.98 6.11 38.32
CA SER A 154 0.58 7.30 39.07
C SER A 154 -0.88 7.27 39.53
N GLY A 155 -1.66 6.25 39.14
CA GLY A 155 -3.09 6.15 39.48
C GLY A 155 -3.96 7.16 38.73
N GLY A 156 -3.50 7.68 37.59
CA GLY A 156 -4.27 8.62 36.78
C GLY A 156 -5.36 7.95 35.94
N SER A 157 -6.16 8.76 35.24
CA SER A 157 -7.22 8.25 34.36
C SER A 157 -6.65 7.68 33.06
N LEU A 158 -6.63 6.35 32.96
CA LEU A 158 -6.20 5.61 31.76
C LEU A 158 -7.14 5.84 30.58
N ALA A 159 -8.45 5.89 30.83
CA ALA A 159 -9.45 6.13 29.79
C ALA A 159 -9.20 7.49 29.12
N ARG A 160 -9.03 8.54 29.92
CA ARG A 160 -8.73 9.89 29.43
C ARG A 160 -7.40 9.98 28.68
N TYR A 161 -6.38 9.24 29.15
CA TYR A 161 -5.09 9.17 28.44
C TYR A 161 -5.25 8.56 27.04
N LEU A 162 -5.95 7.43 26.93
CA LEU A 162 -6.18 6.72 25.67
C LEU A 162 -7.04 7.54 24.70
N GLU A 163 -8.08 8.20 25.21
CA GLU A 163 -8.94 9.10 24.43
C GLU A 163 -8.15 10.29 23.88
N ASN A 164 -7.43 11.03 24.72
CA ASN A 164 -6.60 12.16 24.30
C ASN A 164 -5.55 11.74 23.26
N LYS A 165 -4.93 10.56 23.43
CA LYS A 165 -3.98 10.02 22.45
C LYS A 165 -4.64 9.61 21.14
N GLY A 166 -5.86 9.08 21.19
CA GLY A 166 -6.67 8.84 19.99
C GLY A 166 -6.91 10.12 19.20
N GLU A 167 -7.32 11.20 19.86
CA GLU A 167 -7.53 12.51 19.22
C GLU A 167 -6.24 13.08 18.61
N GLU A 168 -5.13 12.99 19.33
CA GLU A 168 -3.80 13.40 18.83
C GLU A 168 -3.42 12.62 17.56
N PHE A 169 -3.62 11.30 17.55
CA PHE A 169 -3.34 10.47 16.38
C PHE A 169 -4.29 10.75 15.21
N PHE A 170 -5.57 10.98 15.45
CA PHE A 170 -6.51 11.40 14.39
C PHE A 170 -6.16 12.79 13.82
N SER A 171 -5.74 13.73 14.67
CA SER A 171 -5.26 15.03 14.23
C SER A 171 -4.02 14.90 13.33
N SER A 172 -3.04 14.11 13.77
CA SER A 172 -1.84 13.81 12.98
C SER A 172 -2.19 13.11 11.65
N MET A 173 -3.09 12.13 11.67
CA MET A 173 -3.54 11.42 10.47
C MET A 173 -4.23 12.37 9.48
N ARG A 174 -5.12 13.25 9.95
CA ARG A 174 -5.77 14.27 9.12
C ARG A 174 -4.75 15.23 8.49
N PHE A 175 -3.76 15.66 9.27
CA PHE A 175 -2.67 16.51 8.76
C PHE A 175 -1.82 15.79 7.69
N ARG A 176 -1.46 14.52 7.91
CA ARG A 176 -0.73 13.74 6.90
C ARG A 176 -1.56 13.56 5.62
N MET A 177 -2.86 13.32 5.75
CA MET A 177 -3.75 13.15 4.61
C MET A 177 -3.91 14.44 3.81
N SER A 178 -4.04 15.60 4.47
CA SER A 178 -4.11 16.88 3.78
C SER A 178 -2.79 17.24 3.09
N GLN A 179 -1.66 16.98 3.75
CA GLN A 179 -0.34 17.16 3.16
C GLN A 179 -0.13 16.25 1.95
N TYR A 180 -0.56 14.99 2.03
CA TYR A 180 -0.52 14.06 0.91
C TYR A 180 -1.40 14.54 -0.25
N SER A 181 -2.63 15.00 0.01
CA SER A 181 -3.51 15.54 -1.03
C SER A 181 -2.85 16.70 -1.79
N SER A 182 -2.14 17.59 -1.07
CA SER A 182 -1.41 18.69 -1.71
C SER A 182 -0.22 18.18 -2.53
N GLN A 183 0.56 17.24 -1.99
CA GLN A 183 1.70 16.65 -2.70
C GLN A 183 1.28 15.85 -3.93
N ALA A 184 0.16 15.12 -3.86
CA ALA A 184 -0.35 14.31 -4.96
C ALA A 184 -0.70 15.16 -6.18
N ALA A 185 -1.28 16.35 -5.96
CA ALA A 185 -1.53 17.31 -7.04
C ALA A 185 -0.20 17.76 -7.69
N THR A 186 0.79 18.17 -6.88
CA THR A 186 2.11 18.57 -7.36
C THR A 186 2.83 17.44 -8.11
N ILE A 187 2.75 16.20 -7.63
CA ILE A 187 3.34 15.02 -8.29
C ILE A 187 2.66 14.78 -9.64
N GLY A 188 1.34 14.91 -9.71
CA GLY A 188 0.58 14.79 -10.95
C GLY A 188 0.97 15.85 -11.98
N GLU A 189 1.07 17.12 -11.57
CA GLU A 189 1.54 18.21 -12.43
C GLU A 189 2.97 17.99 -12.92
N ALA A 190 3.88 17.63 -12.01
CA ALA A 190 5.27 17.31 -12.35
C ALA A 190 5.34 16.13 -13.32
N MET A 191 4.50 15.11 -13.15
CA MET A 191 4.41 13.98 -14.08
C MET A 191 3.98 14.43 -15.47
N LEU A 192 2.94 15.27 -15.58
CA LEU A 192 2.48 15.79 -16.86
C LEU A 192 3.56 16.63 -17.55
N ILE A 193 4.22 17.52 -16.81
CA ILE A 193 5.29 18.37 -17.34
C ILE A 193 6.48 17.52 -17.78
N MET A 194 7.02 16.69 -16.89
CA MET A 194 8.22 15.90 -17.16
C MET A 194 8.01 14.85 -18.24
N LEU A 195 6.83 14.23 -18.33
CA LEU A 195 6.58 13.20 -19.33
C LEU A 195 6.05 13.73 -20.67
N ASN A 196 5.58 14.99 -20.75
CA ASN A 196 5.16 15.59 -22.03
C ASN A 196 6.13 16.65 -22.53
N VAL A 197 6.48 17.62 -21.70
CA VAL A 197 7.32 18.77 -22.11
C VAL A 197 8.72 18.30 -22.46
N LEU A 198 9.30 17.40 -21.67
CA LEU A 198 10.67 16.93 -21.94
C LEU A 198 10.77 16.17 -23.28
N PRO A 199 9.91 15.19 -23.61
CA PRO A 199 9.93 14.61 -24.95
C PRO A 199 9.70 15.63 -26.07
N VAL A 200 8.77 16.58 -25.89
CA VAL A 200 8.51 17.63 -26.89
C VAL A 200 9.75 18.51 -27.11
N LEU A 201 10.47 18.88 -26.05
CA LEU A 201 11.72 19.63 -26.13
C LEU A 201 12.81 18.82 -26.84
N LEU A 202 12.94 17.52 -26.53
CA LEU A 202 13.92 16.64 -27.17
C LEU A 202 13.64 16.46 -28.67
N ILE A 203 12.36 16.34 -29.05
CA ILE A 203 11.94 16.28 -30.45
C ILE A 203 12.22 17.61 -31.15
N SER A 204 11.86 18.73 -30.51
CA SER A 204 12.07 20.08 -31.05
C SER A 204 13.55 20.38 -31.29
N SER A 205 14.42 20.08 -30.31
CA SER A 205 15.86 20.27 -30.45
C SER A 205 16.46 19.37 -31.52
N SER A 206 15.93 18.17 -31.71
CA SER A 206 16.40 17.22 -32.73
C SER A 206 16.29 17.78 -34.15
N PHE A 207 15.31 18.65 -34.45
CA PHE A 207 15.19 19.26 -35.78
C PHE A 207 16.34 20.22 -36.13
N MET A 208 17.06 20.75 -35.12
CA MET A 208 18.14 21.73 -35.31
C MET A 208 19.54 21.09 -35.25
N MET A 209 19.63 19.79 -35.01
CA MET A 209 20.89 19.09 -34.73
C MET A 209 21.35 18.21 -35.90
N PRO A 210 22.68 17.96 -36.03
CA PRO A 210 23.19 16.98 -36.99
C PRO A 210 22.62 15.57 -36.73
N ALA A 211 22.45 14.78 -37.79
CA ALA A 211 21.83 13.45 -37.72
C ALA A 211 22.48 12.50 -36.68
N SER A 212 23.80 12.57 -36.50
CA SER A 212 24.51 11.78 -35.49
C SER A 212 24.12 12.17 -34.05
N SER A 213 23.90 13.46 -33.80
CA SER A 213 23.45 13.96 -32.49
C SER A 213 21.98 13.62 -32.24
N VAL A 214 21.14 13.66 -33.28
CA VAL A 214 19.73 13.23 -33.20
C VAL A 214 19.66 11.76 -32.79
N GLN A 215 20.41 10.88 -33.47
CA GLN A 215 20.44 9.45 -33.13
C GLN A 215 20.88 9.21 -31.68
N MET A 216 21.86 9.98 -31.18
CA MET A 216 22.33 9.88 -29.81
C MET A 216 21.25 10.31 -28.79
N ILE A 217 20.53 11.39 -29.08
CA ILE A 217 19.41 11.87 -28.26
C ILE A 217 18.23 10.90 -28.27
N THR A 218 17.87 10.36 -29.43
CA THR A 218 16.80 9.35 -29.55
C THR A 218 17.13 8.12 -28.72
N ASN A 219 18.37 7.61 -28.83
CA ASN A 219 18.84 6.49 -28.02
C ASN A 219 18.85 6.80 -26.52
N ALA A 220 19.27 8.00 -26.12
CA ALA A 220 19.23 8.44 -24.73
C ALA A 220 17.80 8.57 -24.19
N SER A 221 16.85 9.01 -25.03
CA SER A 221 15.44 9.20 -24.65
C SER A 221 14.75 7.90 -24.26
N PHE A 222 15.08 6.80 -24.94
CA PHE A 222 14.58 5.45 -24.60
C PHE A 222 15.01 4.98 -23.20
N VAL A 223 16.08 5.55 -22.63
CA VAL A 223 16.54 5.23 -21.26
C VAL A 223 16.03 6.29 -20.28
N LEU A 224 16.15 7.56 -20.65
CA LEU A 224 15.88 8.70 -19.77
C LEU A 224 14.40 8.83 -19.41
N VAL A 225 13.48 8.63 -20.37
CA VAL A 225 12.04 8.74 -20.12
C VAL A 225 11.54 7.65 -19.15
N PRO A 226 11.84 6.35 -19.35
CA PRO A 226 11.49 5.33 -18.36
C PRO A 226 12.16 5.55 -17.00
N PHE A 227 13.39 6.05 -16.98
CA PHE A 227 14.09 6.35 -15.73
C PHE A 227 13.36 7.42 -14.90
N ILE A 228 12.93 8.50 -15.56
CA ILE A 228 12.10 9.54 -14.92
C ILE A 228 10.76 8.97 -14.44
N ALA A 229 10.10 8.14 -15.25
CA ALA A 229 8.86 7.49 -14.84
C ALA A 229 9.04 6.60 -13.60
N ILE A 230 10.13 5.83 -13.51
CA ILE A 230 10.47 5.03 -12.33
C ILE A 230 10.66 5.92 -11.10
N ILE A 231 11.37 7.05 -11.24
CA ILE A 231 11.56 8.00 -10.13
C ILE A 231 10.21 8.53 -9.64
N ILE A 232 9.33 8.94 -10.55
CA ILE A 232 7.99 9.45 -10.21
C ILE A 232 7.18 8.36 -9.48
N ILE A 233 7.20 7.12 -9.96
CA ILE A 233 6.52 5.98 -9.31
C ILE A 233 7.09 5.74 -7.91
N LEU A 234 8.41 5.79 -7.72
CA LEU A 234 9.05 5.60 -6.42
C LEU A 234 8.69 6.71 -5.43
N VAL A 235 8.70 7.97 -5.87
CA VAL A 235 8.27 9.11 -5.06
C VAL A 235 6.80 8.96 -4.67
N THR A 236 5.93 8.63 -5.63
CA THR A 236 4.50 8.42 -5.39
C THR A 236 4.26 7.32 -4.35
N ASN A 237 4.89 6.15 -4.53
CA ASN A 237 4.74 5.03 -3.62
C ASN A 237 5.30 5.31 -2.21
N HIS A 238 6.33 6.15 -2.09
CA HIS A 238 6.88 6.53 -0.80
C HIS A 238 6.02 7.56 -0.06
N SER A 239 5.46 8.53 -0.79
CA SER A 239 4.62 9.58 -0.22
C SER A 239 3.20 9.10 0.09
N GLN A 240 2.73 8.04 -0.55
CA GLN A 240 1.38 7.52 -0.38
C GLN A 240 1.13 6.96 1.04
N PRO A 241 0.13 7.49 1.77
CA PRO A 241 -0.37 6.86 2.99
C PRO A 241 -0.86 5.44 2.65
N LYS A 242 -0.56 4.48 3.52
CA LYS A 242 -0.87 3.08 3.24
C LYS A 242 -2.35 2.78 3.48
N ILE A 243 -3.15 3.06 2.46
CA ILE A 243 -4.53 2.59 2.37
C ILE A 243 -4.48 1.09 2.04
N ARG A 244 -5.38 0.30 2.65
CA ARG A 244 -5.36 -1.17 2.56
C ARG A 244 -6.13 -1.72 1.38
N ASP A 245 -6.61 -0.85 0.51
CA ASP A 245 -7.36 -1.25 -0.67
C ASP A 245 -6.39 -1.81 -1.71
N GLU A 246 -6.48 -3.11 -1.93
CA GLU A 246 -5.73 -3.78 -2.97
C GLU A 246 -6.51 -3.68 -4.28
N VAL A 247 -6.03 -2.82 -5.19
CA VAL A 247 -6.57 -2.72 -6.55
C VAL A 247 -5.62 -3.44 -7.51
N PRO A 248 -5.80 -4.77 -7.72
CA PRO A 248 -4.88 -5.53 -8.56
C PRO A 248 -5.02 -5.14 -10.04
N ILE A 249 -3.91 -5.31 -10.77
CA ILE A 249 -3.88 -5.21 -12.23
C ILE A 249 -4.93 -6.15 -12.81
N ILE A 250 -5.72 -5.63 -13.74
CA ILE A 250 -6.88 -6.33 -14.27
C ILE A 250 -6.42 -7.21 -15.41
N LYS A 251 -6.53 -8.53 -15.27
CA LYS A 251 -5.99 -9.53 -16.23
C LYS A 251 -6.35 -9.26 -17.70
N TYR A 252 -7.55 -8.70 -17.95
CA TYR A 252 -8.00 -8.33 -19.29
C TYR A 252 -7.14 -7.27 -19.98
N SER A 253 -6.45 -6.40 -19.23
CA SER A 253 -5.56 -5.38 -19.81
C SER A 253 -4.36 -6.01 -20.52
N ILE A 254 -3.80 -7.08 -19.95
CA ILE A 254 -2.69 -7.84 -20.53
C ILE A 254 -3.15 -8.54 -21.81
N PHE A 255 -4.37 -9.08 -21.81
CA PHE A 255 -4.93 -9.74 -22.99
C PHE A 255 -5.16 -8.76 -24.13
N VAL A 256 -5.68 -7.56 -23.84
CA VAL A 256 -5.85 -6.50 -24.85
C VAL A 256 -4.50 -6.06 -25.41
N ALA A 257 -3.48 -5.86 -24.57
CA ALA A 257 -2.13 -5.52 -25.05
C ALA A 257 -1.57 -6.59 -26.00
N ALA A 258 -1.74 -7.87 -25.67
CA ALA A 258 -1.29 -8.98 -26.51
C ALA A 258 -2.03 -9.07 -27.86
N ILE A 259 -3.35 -8.83 -27.86
CA ILE A 259 -4.13 -8.76 -29.10
C ILE A 259 -3.65 -7.59 -29.96
N THR A 260 -3.49 -6.40 -29.38
CA THR A 260 -3.01 -5.22 -30.11
C THR A 260 -1.63 -5.46 -30.72
N ALA A 261 -0.72 -6.12 -29.98
CA ALA A 261 0.58 -6.50 -30.52
C ALA A 261 0.45 -7.48 -31.70
N SER A 262 -0.38 -8.51 -31.56
CA SER A 262 -0.59 -9.53 -32.60
C SER A 262 -1.20 -8.95 -33.87
N VAL A 263 -2.19 -8.05 -33.72
CA VAL A 263 -2.79 -7.33 -34.85
C VAL A 263 -1.77 -6.40 -35.51
N GLY A 264 -0.91 -5.74 -34.73
CA GLY A 264 0.16 -4.89 -35.27
C GLY A 264 1.16 -5.66 -36.13
N VAL A 265 1.48 -6.91 -35.78
CA VAL A 265 2.32 -7.80 -36.60
C VAL A 265 1.63 -8.17 -37.91
N ILE A 266 0.32 -8.48 -37.87
CA ILE A 266 -0.46 -8.85 -39.07
C ILE A 266 -0.56 -7.68 -40.06
N ILE A 267 -0.63 -6.44 -39.54
CA ILE A 267 -0.70 -5.21 -40.35
C ILE A 267 0.69 -4.75 -40.82
N GLU A 268 1.76 -5.49 -40.49
CA GLU A 268 3.15 -5.16 -40.85
C GLU A 268 3.59 -3.77 -40.34
N LEU A 269 3.13 -3.38 -39.15
CA LEU A 269 3.57 -2.14 -38.50
C LEU A 269 5.05 -2.22 -38.08
N GLU A 270 5.71 -1.07 -37.99
CA GLU A 270 7.09 -1.03 -37.50
C GLU A 270 7.18 -1.46 -36.03
N SER A 271 8.29 -2.10 -35.64
CA SER A 271 8.44 -2.70 -34.30
C SER A 271 8.17 -1.74 -33.14
N TRP A 272 8.54 -0.47 -33.27
CA TRP A 272 8.27 0.55 -32.23
C TRP A 272 6.78 0.94 -32.16
N GLN A 273 6.06 0.93 -33.28
CA GLN A 273 4.63 1.22 -33.33
C GLN A 273 3.84 0.10 -32.63
N ILE A 274 4.22 -1.15 -32.86
CA ILE A 274 3.62 -2.32 -32.19
C ILE A 274 3.79 -2.21 -30.66
N LEU A 275 4.99 -1.88 -30.20
CA LEU A 275 5.26 -1.70 -28.77
C LEU A 275 4.42 -0.57 -28.16
N VAL A 276 4.40 0.60 -28.78
CA VAL A 276 3.66 1.77 -28.26
C VAL A 276 2.16 1.48 -28.21
N LEU A 277 1.58 0.95 -29.29
CA LEU A 277 0.16 0.67 -29.36
C LEU A 277 -0.27 -0.42 -28.36
N SER A 278 0.54 -1.48 -28.20
CA SER A 278 0.24 -2.57 -27.27
C SER A 278 0.25 -2.09 -25.81
N VAL A 279 1.29 -1.35 -25.39
CA VAL A 279 1.40 -0.77 -24.05
C VAL A 279 0.31 0.26 -23.79
N PHE A 280 0.02 1.12 -24.77
CA PHE A 280 -1.03 2.13 -24.67
C PHE A 280 -2.42 1.51 -24.52
N ALA A 281 -2.77 0.54 -25.38
CA ALA A 281 -4.05 -0.17 -25.33
C ALA A 281 -4.24 -0.90 -23.99
N GLY A 282 -3.23 -1.64 -23.53
CA GLY A 282 -3.26 -2.31 -22.23
C GLY A 282 -3.41 -1.32 -21.07
N SER A 283 -2.63 -0.24 -21.07
CA SER A 283 -2.67 0.79 -20.02
C SER A 283 -4.00 1.52 -19.97
N LEU A 284 -4.60 1.85 -21.12
CA LEU A 284 -5.92 2.45 -21.21
C LEU A 284 -7.00 1.55 -20.61
N VAL A 285 -7.03 0.28 -21.00
CA VAL A 285 -8.00 -0.68 -20.46
C VAL A 285 -7.83 -0.85 -18.96
N ASN A 286 -6.58 -0.97 -18.49
CA ASN A 286 -6.30 -1.04 -17.06
C ASN A 286 -6.79 0.22 -16.32
N SER A 287 -6.55 1.41 -16.88
CA SER A 287 -6.94 2.69 -16.30
C SER A 287 -8.46 2.83 -16.18
N ILE A 288 -9.21 2.59 -17.27
CA ILE A 288 -10.68 2.67 -17.28
C ILE A 288 -11.29 1.73 -16.23
N MET A 289 -10.80 0.50 -16.16
CA MET A 289 -11.36 -0.49 -15.26
C MET A 289 -10.97 -0.23 -13.79
N THR A 290 -9.76 0.29 -13.56
CA THR A 290 -9.31 0.72 -12.23
C THR A 290 -10.12 1.93 -11.74
N PHE A 291 -10.45 2.86 -12.63
CA PHE A 291 -11.31 4.01 -12.31
C PHE A 291 -12.71 3.58 -11.86
N LYS A 292 -13.29 2.54 -12.49
CA LYS A 292 -14.57 1.97 -12.03
C LYS A 292 -14.50 1.41 -10.61
N LYS A 293 -13.41 0.71 -10.27
CA LYS A 293 -13.18 0.18 -8.92
C LYS A 293 -13.01 1.31 -7.89
N PHE A 294 -12.26 2.37 -8.23
CA PHE A 294 -12.15 3.53 -7.33
C PHE A 294 -13.50 4.20 -7.10
N ARG A 295 -14.35 4.27 -8.13
CA ARG A 295 -15.72 4.79 -7.97
C ARG A 295 -16.57 3.89 -7.07
N GLU A 296 -16.47 2.57 -7.19
CA GLU A 296 -17.13 1.61 -6.30
C GLU A 296 -16.70 1.79 -4.85
N ILE A 297 -15.39 1.89 -4.59
CA ILE A 297 -14.84 2.17 -3.25
C ILE A 297 -15.39 3.49 -2.70
N ALA A 298 -15.35 4.57 -3.49
CA ALA A 298 -15.85 5.87 -3.08
C ALA A 298 -17.36 5.86 -2.77
N LEU A 299 -18.16 5.10 -3.52
CA LEU A 299 -19.59 4.93 -3.26
C LEU A 299 -19.82 4.19 -1.93
N VAL A 300 -19.10 3.09 -1.69
CA VAL A 300 -19.12 2.36 -0.42
C VAL A 300 -18.75 3.28 0.74
N GLU A 301 -17.64 4.01 0.64
CA GLU A 301 -17.17 4.92 1.67
C GLU A 301 -18.18 6.05 1.97
N SER A 302 -18.80 6.61 0.92
CA SER A 302 -19.78 7.69 1.08
C SER A 302 -21.03 7.26 1.85
N SER A 303 -21.37 5.96 1.84
CA SER A 303 -22.52 5.40 2.53
C SER A 303 -22.23 4.94 3.97
N LEU A 304 -20.95 4.81 4.34
CA LEU A 304 -20.55 4.40 5.69
C LEU A 304 -21.10 5.31 6.81
N PRO A 305 -21.05 6.66 6.71
CA PRO A 305 -21.56 7.52 7.78
C PRO A 305 -23.05 7.35 8.04
N ASP A 306 -23.85 7.26 6.98
CA ASP A 306 -25.29 7.03 7.09
C ASP A 306 -25.57 5.65 7.68
N PHE A 307 -24.85 4.62 7.25
CA PHE A 307 -24.95 3.27 7.83
C PHE A 307 -24.62 3.24 9.32
N LEU A 308 -23.55 3.92 9.74
CA LEU A 308 -23.19 4.03 11.15
C LEU A 308 -24.26 4.77 11.95
N ARG A 309 -24.82 5.85 11.40
CA ARG A 309 -25.96 6.56 12.02
C ARG A 309 -27.13 5.61 12.24
N ASP A 310 -27.48 4.81 11.23
CA ASP A 310 -28.61 3.90 11.32
C ASP A 310 -28.37 2.78 12.33
N ILE A 311 -27.17 2.19 12.34
CA ILE A 311 -26.79 1.24 13.39
C ILE A 311 -27.02 1.87 14.77
N THR A 312 -26.60 3.12 14.97
CA THR A 312 -26.82 3.78 16.27
C THR A 312 -28.30 4.01 16.59
N GLU A 313 -29.15 4.29 15.60
CA GLU A 313 -30.60 4.41 15.77
C GLU A 313 -31.22 3.07 16.20
N TYR A 314 -30.88 1.97 15.53
CA TYR A 314 -31.35 0.64 15.92
C TYR A 314 -30.83 0.20 17.30
N VAL A 315 -29.58 0.50 17.61
CA VAL A 315 -29.00 0.21 18.93
C VAL A 315 -29.68 1.01 20.04
N LYS A 316 -30.07 2.28 19.78
CA LYS A 316 -30.87 3.09 20.72
C LYS A 316 -32.25 2.48 21.01
N ILE A 317 -32.81 1.71 20.07
CA ILE A 317 -34.09 1.00 20.22
C ILE A 317 -33.90 -0.37 20.92
N GLY A 318 -32.67 -0.73 21.29
CA GLY A 318 -32.33 -1.94 22.03
C GLY A 318 -31.99 -3.15 21.15
N ALA A 319 -31.79 -2.96 19.84
CA ALA A 319 -31.30 -4.03 18.98
C ALA A 319 -29.79 -4.27 19.20
N SER A 320 -29.37 -5.55 19.19
CA SER A 320 -27.95 -5.89 19.17
C SER A 320 -27.32 -5.53 17.82
N ILE A 321 -26.02 -5.19 17.81
CA ILE A 321 -25.30 -4.79 16.58
C ILE A 321 -25.51 -5.79 15.41
N PRO A 322 -25.37 -7.12 15.61
CA PRO A 322 -25.61 -8.09 14.53
C PRO A 322 -27.05 -8.03 14.00
N ASN A 323 -28.03 -7.91 14.89
CA ASN A 323 -29.44 -7.80 14.50
C ASN A 323 -29.75 -6.48 13.79
N SER A 324 -29.11 -5.37 14.19
CA SER A 324 -29.20 -4.08 13.52
C SER A 324 -28.69 -4.18 12.08
N ILE A 325 -27.56 -4.85 11.84
CA ILE A 325 -27.01 -5.07 10.49
C ILE A 325 -28.00 -5.86 9.63
N VAL A 326 -28.58 -6.94 10.15
CA VAL A 326 -29.56 -7.78 9.43
C VAL A 326 -30.85 -7.02 9.11
N ARG A 327 -31.32 -6.14 9.99
CA ARG A 327 -32.50 -5.30 9.75
C ARG A 327 -32.22 -4.22 8.70
N ILE A 328 -31.11 -3.51 8.84
CA ILE A 328 -30.68 -2.48 7.89
C ILE A 328 -30.56 -3.06 6.48
N ALA A 329 -29.97 -4.25 6.35
CA ALA A 329 -29.83 -4.95 5.07
C ALA A 329 -31.17 -5.21 4.35
N LYS A 330 -32.28 -5.31 5.09
CA LYS A 330 -33.62 -5.58 4.55
C LYS A 330 -34.44 -4.31 4.33
N GLU A 331 -34.29 -3.33 5.22
CA GLU A 331 -35.21 -2.20 5.32
C GLU A 331 -34.69 -0.94 4.63
N ARG A 332 -33.37 -0.79 4.46
CA ARG A 332 -32.77 0.41 3.89
C ARG A 332 -31.88 0.10 2.69
N ARG A 333 -31.93 0.99 1.69
CA ARG A 333 -31.06 0.99 0.51
C ARG A 333 -30.14 2.21 0.57
N TYR A 334 -28.86 2.02 0.28
CA TYR A 334 -27.88 3.09 0.19
C TYR A 334 -27.43 3.27 -1.25
N ASN A 335 -26.67 2.29 -1.76
CA ASN A 335 -26.25 2.20 -3.15
C ASN A 335 -25.98 0.73 -3.48
N ASP A 336 -26.03 0.36 -4.75
CA ASP A 336 -26.00 -1.04 -5.15
C ASP A 336 -24.72 -1.79 -4.69
N TYR A 337 -23.56 -1.11 -4.65
CA TYR A 337 -22.31 -1.72 -4.21
C TYR A 337 -22.28 -1.96 -2.70
N PHE A 338 -22.70 -0.95 -1.93
CA PHE A 338 -22.76 -1.03 -0.48
C PHE A 338 -23.85 -2.00 0.00
N ASP A 339 -25.00 -2.00 -0.67
CA ASP A 339 -26.10 -2.91 -0.39
C ASP A 339 -25.70 -4.36 -0.67
N SER A 340 -24.93 -4.62 -1.74
CA SER A 340 -24.35 -5.95 -2.01
C SER A 340 -23.40 -6.38 -0.89
N LEU A 341 -22.52 -5.48 -0.44
CA LEU A 341 -21.58 -5.76 0.65
C LEU A 341 -22.32 -6.06 1.97
N ILE A 342 -23.33 -5.25 2.32
CA ILE A 342 -24.15 -5.46 3.51
C ILE A 342 -24.92 -6.76 3.43
N SER A 343 -25.49 -7.09 2.27
CA SER A 343 -26.19 -8.36 2.06
C SER A 343 -25.27 -9.55 2.30
N ASP A 344 -24.03 -9.51 1.79
CA ASP A 344 -23.02 -10.54 2.03
C ASP A 344 -22.67 -10.67 3.51
N VAL A 345 -22.48 -9.55 4.21
CA VAL A 345 -22.19 -9.55 5.66
C VAL A 345 -23.38 -10.07 6.46
N SER A 346 -24.60 -9.63 6.13
CA SER A 346 -25.83 -10.08 6.76
C SER A 346 -26.03 -11.58 6.58
N SER A 347 -25.72 -12.11 5.40
CA SER A 347 -25.86 -13.55 5.13
C SER A 347 -24.91 -14.36 6.03
N LYS A 348 -23.64 -13.96 6.18
CA LYS A 348 -22.69 -14.59 7.10
C LYS A 348 -23.18 -14.54 8.54
N ILE A 349 -23.70 -13.40 9.00
CA ILE A 349 -24.24 -13.28 10.37
C ILE A 349 -25.40 -14.25 10.62
N VAL A 350 -26.28 -14.45 9.63
CA VAL A 350 -27.44 -15.33 9.75
C VAL A 350 -27.06 -16.82 9.67
N PHE A 351 -26.09 -17.18 8.84
CA PHE A 351 -25.74 -18.57 8.55
C PHE A 351 -24.51 -19.10 9.32
N GLY A 352 -23.75 -18.26 10.02
CA GLY A 352 -22.56 -18.63 10.79
C GLY A 352 -21.29 -18.61 9.94
#